data_AF-A0A1Y2SQ63-F1
#
_entry.id   AF-A0A1Y2SQ63-F1
#
_cell.length_a   1.000
_cell.length_b   1.000
_cell.length_c   1.000
_cell.angle_alpha   90.00
_cell.angle_beta   90.00
_cell.angle_gamma   90.00
#
_symmetry.space_group_name_H-M   'P 1'
#
loop_
_entity.id
_entity.type
_entity.pdbx_description
1 polymer ?
#
loop_
_entity_poly.entity_id
_entity_poly.type
_entity_poly.pdbx_seq_one_letter_code
_entity_poly.pdbx_strand_id
1 'polypeptide(L)'
;MEKEDKIIPSHSLSDSDKSTLSESENINDDNENLFPEDNEAALITPDEAAFNKKINRYVTYLIRDENKRILCIDSTQRVGDSHAYFGQEETNYHDFIMIIHWNTPAPTVPKRLVGKYYDHKFFLYSNDMTNELNWAIWDTPNSQPEEFLILIRAEYVKTEDGVNKYKYIWNYKGKDIYLCSDLVENEREWSWLYLSDKKYSLFSQHIHYIQSELIKMLCQKTWPNITFKYHKLRIMDRKYCVISDRTAQYIYKQSELKNFKYRQESFDCDDFCYIYKAQASKEAYISNERFGYALGIIVGTNKEDQGHSVNIYINDELKVKLIEPQTGKIINGEDWDHRPTFILI
;
A
#
# COMPACT_ATOMS: atom_id res chain seq x y z
N MET A 1 49.75 31.22 36.57
CA MET A 1 48.29 31.06 36.43
C MET A 1 47.87 32.00 35.35
N GLU A 2 47.83 31.47 34.13
CA GLU A 2 47.52 32.18 32.89
C GLU A 2 46.03 32.50 32.81
N LYS A 3 45.71 33.67 32.25
CA LYS A 3 44.44 33.91 31.54
C LYS A 3 44.78 34.75 30.31
N GLU A 4 44.81 34.09 29.16
CA GLU A 4 44.83 34.72 27.84
C GLU A 4 43.39 34.99 27.41
N ASP A 5 43.05 36.26 27.18
CA ASP A 5 41.83 36.67 26.50
C ASP A 5 42.07 36.63 24.98
N LYS A 6 41.37 35.72 24.29
CA LYS A 6 41.37 35.63 22.83
C LYS A 6 40.40 36.63 22.22
N ILE A 7 40.94 37.62 21.52
CA ILE A 7 40.24 38.54 20.63
C ILE A 7 39.98 37.81 19.30
N ILE A 8 38.72 37.76 18.86
CA ILE A 8 38.31 37.20 17.56
C ILE A 8 38.34 38.34 16.51
N PRO A 9 39.06 38.22 15.39
CA PRO A 9 38.99 39.18 14.29
C PRO A 9 37.76 38.91 13.40
N SER A 10 37.01 39.96 13.10
CA SER A 10 35.94 39.97 12.10
C SER A 10 36.52 39.92 10.69
N HIS A 11 36.22 38.87 9.93
CA HIS A 11 36.53 38.81 8.50
C HIS A 11 35.43 39.49 7.67
N SER A 12 35.87 40.46 6.88
CA SER A 12 35.13 41.19 5.85
C SER A 12 34.74 40.28 4.69
N LEU A 13 33.46 40.35 4.29
CA LEU A 13 32.95 39.81 3.04
C LEU A 13 33.53 40.60 1.85
N SER A 14 34.29 39.91 0.99
CA SER A 14 34.68 40.41 -0.32
C SER A 14 33.86 39.70 -1.40
N ASP A 15 33.10 40.49 -2.13
CA ASP A 15 32.43 40.11 -3.38
C ASP A 15 33.44 39.81 -4.48
N SER A 16 33.39 38.61 -5.05
CA SER A 16 33.68 38.33 -6.46
C SER A 16 33.54 36.82 -6.72
N ASP A 17 32.53 36.39 -7.47
CA ASP A 17 32.78 36.08 -8.89
C ASP A 17 31.56 35.48 -9.59
N LYS A 18 31.53 35.83 -10.88
CA LYS A 18 30.57 35.45 -11.91
C LYS A 18 30.44 33.93 -12.04
N SER A 19 29.20 33.45 -12.12
CA SER A 19 28.90 32.16 -12.78
C SER A 19 27.77 32.36 -13.77
N THR A 20 28.14 32.25 -15.04
CA THR A 20 27.29 32.17 -16.22
C THR A 20 26.49 30.87 -16.18
N LEU A 21 25.17 30.97 -15.98
CA LEU A 21 24.24 29.88 -16.25
C LEU A 21 23.80 29.96 -17.71
N SER A 22 24.08 28.90 -18.45
CA SER A 22 23.70 28.71 -19.84
C SER A 22 22.20 28.44 -19.96
N GLU A 23 21.57 29.19 -20.85
CA GLU A 23 20.30 28.85 -21.45
C GLU A 23 20.39 27.50 -22.17
N SER A 24 19.36 26.69 -21.97
CA SER A 24 18.72 25.74 -22.90
C SER A 24 18.47 24.40 -22.25
N GLU A 25 17.20 24.16 -21.92
CA GLU A 25 16.50 22.94 -22.32
C GLU A 25 15.00 23.22 -22.27
N ASN A 26 14.47 23.57 -23.44
CA ASN A 26 13.05 23.51 -23.76
C ASN A 26 12.60 22.05 -23.61
N ILE A 27 11.82 21.76 -22.58
CA ILE A 27 10.94 20.59 -22.58
C ILE A 27 9.52 21.15 -22.69
N ASN A 28 9.00 21.09 -23.91
CA ASN A 28 7.58 21.22 -24.22
C ASN A 28 6.85 20.08 -23.50
N ASP A 29 6.23 20.38 -22.38
CA ASP A 29 5.25 19.50 -21.73
C ASP A 29 3.86 19.87 -22.27
N ASP A 30 3.66 19.55 -23.55
CA ASP A 30 2.38 19.69 -24.24
C ASP A 30 1.74 18.31 -24.42
N ASN A 31 0.51 18.19 -23.90
CA ASN A 31 -0.49 17.14 -24.10
C ASN A 31 -0.41 15.87 -23.23
N GLU A 32 -1.08 15.92 -22.07
CA GLU A 32 -2.01 14.85 -21.67
C GLU A 32 -3.13 15.37 -20.74
N ASN A 33 -3.84 16.42 -21.19
CA ASN A 33 -5.17 16.77 -20.67
C ASN A 33 -6.23 16.10 -21.56
N LEU A 34 -6.54 14.83 -21.25
CA LEU A 34 -7.68 14.10 -21.81
C LEU A 34 -8.32 13.25 -20.70
N PHE A 35 -8.89 13.92 -19.69
CA PHE A 35 -9.99 13.35 -18.91
C PHE A 35 -11.14 14.35 -18.94
N PRO A 36 -12.31 13.98 -19.47
CA PRO A 36 -13.48 14.84 -19.40
C PRO A 36 -13.84 15.04 -17.92
N GLU A 37 -14.02 16.30 -17.54
CA GLU A 37 -14.78 16.66 -16.34
C GLU A 37 -16.21 16.15 -16.54
N ASP A 38 -16.50 14.95 -16.03
CA ASP A 38 -17.84 14.39 -16.02
C ASP A 38 -18.29 14.09 -14.59
N ASN A 39 -19.24 14.92 -14.17
CA ASN A 39 -20.47 14.57 -13.47
C ASN A 39 -20.38 13.79 -12.15
N GLU A 40 -20.97 14.41 -11.13
CA GLU A 40 -21.21 13.86 -9.80
C GLU A 40 -21.59 12.38 -9.85
N ALA A 41 -20.73 11.61 -9.18
CA ALA A 41 -20.77 10.16 -9.07
C ALA A 41 -22.18 9.63 -8.78
N ALA A 42 -22.67 8.79 -9.69
CA ALA A 42 -23.59 7.73 -9.30
C ALA A 42 -22.94 6.95 -8.15
N LEU A 43 -23.54 7.04 -6.96
CA LEU A 43 -23.16 6.28 -5.78
C LEU A 43 -23.29 4.79 -6.10
N ILE A 44 -22.17 4.17 -6.48
CA ILE A 44 -22.03 2.72 -6.48
C ILE A 44 -22.03 2.33 -5.00
N THR A 45 -23.19 1.88 -4.49
CA THR A 45 -23.29 1.26 -3.18
C THR A 45 -22.49 -0.05 -3.20
N PRO A 46 -21.43 -0.19 -2.39
CA PRO A 46 -20.68 -1.44 -2.32
C PRO A 46 -21.59 -2.52 -1.72
N ASP A 47 -21.79 -3.61 -2.46
CA ASP A 47 -22.45 -4.82 -1.96
C ASP A 47 -21.67 -5.35 -0.73
N GLU A 48 -22.31 -5.38 0.44
CA GLU A 48 -21.71 -5.73 1.74
C GLU A 48 -21.12 -7.14 1.76
N ALA A 49 -21.70 -8.07 0.99
CA ALA A 49 -21.20 -9.44 0.86
C ALA A 49 -19.93 -9.53 0.00
N ALA A 50 -19.64 -8.50 -0.81
CA ALA A 50 -18.46 -8.46 -1.65
C ALA A 50 -17.21 -8.01 -0.88
N PHE A 51 -17.33 -7.19 0.16
CA PHE A 51 -16.17 -6.56 0.79
C PHE A 51 -15.37 -7.51 1.70
N ASN A 52 -16.03 -8.45 2.36
CA ASN A 52 -15.40 -9.29 3.40
C ASN A 52 -14.70 -10.56 2.87
N LYS A 53 -14.72 -10.82 1.55
CA LYS A 53 -14.10 -12.01 0.95
C LYS A 53 -13.50 -11.79 -0.44
N LYS A 54 -13.56 -10.58 -1.00
CA LYS A 54 -13.15 -10.32 -2.38
C LYS A 54 -12.05 -9.29 -2.46
N ILE A 55 -11.26 -9.45 -3.51
CA ILE A 55 -10.07 -8.66 -3.75
C ILE A 55 -10.48 -7.28 -4.26
N ASN A 56 -9.92 -6.22 -3.67
CA ASN A 56 -10.39 -4.84 -3.85
C ASN A 56 -9.48 -4.09 -4.84
N ARG A 57 -10.08 -3.46 -5.87
CA ARG A 57 -9.34 -2.75 -6.94
C ARG A 57 -8.50 -1.56 -6.46
N TYR A 58 -8.85 -0.99 -5.31
CA TYR A 58 -8.15 0.13 -4.69
C TYR A 58 -7.05 -0.31 -3.72
N VAL A 59 -6.82 -1.62 -3.61
CA VAL A 59 -5.78 -2.20 -2.78
C VAL A 59 -4.70 -2.78 -3.68
N THR A 60 -3.45 -2.48 -3.37
CA THR A 60 -2.29 -3.15 -3.93
C THR A 60 -1.90 -4.29 -3.01
N TYR A 61 -1.76 -5.49 -3.58
CA TYR A 61 -1.41 -6.70 -2.84
C TYR A 61 -0.03 -7.19 -3.24
N LEU A 62 0.75 -7.64 -2.26
CA LEU A 62 1.89 -8.52 -2.45
C LEU A 62 1.40 -9.98 -2.50
N ILE A 63 1.94 -10.76 -3.43
CA ILE A 63 1.77 -12.21 -3.43
C ILE A 63 2.93 -12.81 -2.64
N ARG A 64 2.62 -13.66 -1.66
CA ARG A 64 3.60 -14.46 -0.95
C ARG A 64 3.36 -15.96 -1.14
N ASP A 65 4.43 -16.73 -1.27
CA ASP A 65 4.36 -18.19 -1.31
C ASP A 65 4.35 -18.80 0.11
N GLU A 66 4.43 -20.14 0.21
CA GLU A 66 4.47 -20.86 1.49
C GLU A 66 5.76 -20.61 2.29
N ASN A 67 6.84 -20.18 1.63
CA ASN A 67 8.12 -19.84 2.25
C ASN A 67 8.21 -18.36 2.64
N LYS A 68 7.09 -17.62 2.56
CA LYS A 68 6.98 -16.18 2.86
C LYS A 68 7.78 -15.27 1.91
N ARG A 69 8.23 -15.79 0.78
CA ARG A 69 8.90 -15.02 -0.29
C ARG A 69 7.86 -14.21 -1.05
N ILE A 70 8.24 -13.07 -1.59
CA ILE A 70 7.39 -12.19 -2.39
C ILE A 70 7.60 -12.40 -3.89
N LEU A 71 6.54 -12.30 -4.69
CA LEU A 71 6.63 -12.37 -6.14
C LEU A 71 7.29 -11.10 -6.70
N CYS A 72 8.38 -11.28 -7.42
CA CYS A 72 9.28 -10.26 -7.95
C CYS A 72 9.46 -10.38 -9.48
N ILE A 73 10.10 -9.36 -10.05
CA ILE A 73 10.62 -9.34 -11.43
C ILE A 73 12.14 -9.33 -11.40
N ASP A 74 12.78 -10.19 -12.20
CA ASP A 74 14.25 -10.18 -12.34
C ASP A 74 14.70 -9.01 -13.22
N SER A 75 15.13 -7.91 -12.58
CA SER A 75 15.64 -6.72 -13.26
C SER A 75 17.12 -6.81 -13.65
N THR A 76 17.80 -7.91 -13.31
CA THR A 76 19.21 -8.08 -13.69
C THR A 76 19.35 -8.31 -15.20
N GLN A 77 18.26 -8.70 -15.85
CA GLN A 77 18.17 -8.90 -17.29
C GLN A 77 17.64 -7.62 -17.96
N ARG A 78 18.30 -7.24 -19.07
CA ARG A 78 17.88 -6.11 -19.91
C ARG A 78 16.41 -6.27 -20.31
N VAL A 79 15.70 -5.14 -20.43
CA VAL A 79 14.29 -5.05 -20.86
C VAL A 79 13.99 -6.06 -21.98
N GLY A 80 13.20 -7.10 -21.69
CA GLY A 80 12.69 -8.03 -22.72
C GLY A 80 12.54 -9.52 -22.39
N ASP A 81 12.96 -10.05 -21.23
CA ASP A 81 12.73 -11.46 -20.84
C ASP A 81 12.97 -11.68 -19.32
N SER A 82 12.44 -10.77 -18.49
CA SER A 82 12.68 -10.81 -17.06
C SER A 82 11.90 -11.95 -16.42
N HIS A 83 12.59 -13.02 -16.05
CA HIS A 83 11.96 -14.17 -15.42
C HIS A 83 11.24 -13.74 -14.12
N ALA A 84 10.05 -14.30 -13.91
CA ALA A 84 9.30 -14.11 -12.67
C ALA A 84 9.87 -15.05 -11.60
N TYR A 85 10.07 -14.54 -10.39
CA TYR A 85 10.61 -15.33 -9.29
C TYR A 85 10.02 -14.89 -7.95
N PHE A 86 10.14 -15.74 -6.94
CA PHE A 86 9.84 -15.42 -5.56
C PHE A 86 11.15 -15.15 -4.81
N GLY A 87 11.32 -13.98 -4.20
CA GLY A 87 12.52 -13.60 -3.45
C GLY A 87 12.23 -13.18 -2.01
N GLN A 88 13.25 -13.05 -1.16
CA GLN A 88 13.09 -12.54 0.20
C GLN A 88 12.74 -11.05 0.18
N GLU A 89 11.88 -10.64 1.10
CA GLU A 89 11.46 -9.25 1.19
C GLU A 89 12.65 -8.37 1.53
N GLU A 90 13.49 -8.71 2.50
CA GLU A 90 14.56 -7.82 2.98
C GLU A 90 15.71 -7.60 1.97
N THR A 91 15.98 -8.57 1.09
CA THR A 91 17.12 -8.52 0.16
C THR A 91 16.74 -8.15 -1.26
N ASN A 92 15.50 -8.43 -1.65
CA ASN A 92 15.02 -8.25 -3.03
C ASN A 92 13.96 -7.13 -3.12
N TYR A 93 13.71 -6.38 -2.03
CA TYR A 93 12.62 -5.41 -1.95
C TYR A 93 12.72 -4.21 -2.88
N HIS A 94 13.91 -3.88 -3.36
CA HIS A 94 14.19 -2.58 -3.96
C HIS A 94 13.49 -2.46 -5.33
N ASP A 95 12.21 -2.07 -5.27
CA ASP A 95 11.29 -1.63 -6.34
C ASP A 95 10.45 -2.67 -7.10
N PHE A 96 10.35 -3.93 -6.65
CA PHE A 96 9.71 -5.01 -7.42
C PHE A 96 8.31 -5.44 -6.95
N ILE A 97 7.44 -4.46 -6.67
CA ILE A 97 6.12 -4.78 -6.13
C ILE A 97 5.12 -5.02 -7.25
N MET A 98 4.84 -6.30 -7.43
CA MET A 98 3.75 -6.86 -8.18
C MET A 98 2.39 -6.36 -7.70
N ILE A 99 1.67 -5.62 -8.54
CA ILE A 99 0.36 -5.07 -8.19
C ILE A 99 -0.71 -5.91 -8.85
N ILE A 100 -1.42 -6.73 -8.07
CA ILE A 100 -2.59 -7.37 -8.63
C ILE A 100 -3.77 -6.39 -8.68
N HIS A 101 -4.04 -5.86 -9.87
CA HIS A 101 -5.26 -5.12 -10.14
C HIS A 101 -6.36 -6.07 -10.57
N TRP A 102 -7.34 -6.30 -9.70
CA TRP A 102 -8.50 -7.13 -10.03
C TRP A 102 -9.59 -6.24 -10.64
N ASN A 103 -9.73 -6.27 -11.96
CA ASN A 103 -10.73 -5.46 -12.69
C ASN A 103 -12.19 -5.87 -12.44
N THR A 104 -12.43 -7.01 -11.79
CA THR A 104 -13.77 -7.45 -11.36
C THR A 104 -13.70 -7.96 -9.92
N PRO A 105 -14.78 -7.86 -9.13
CA PRO A 105 -14.77 -8.31 -7.73
C PRO A 105 -14.69 -9.84 -7.58
N ALA A 106 -15.04 -10.63 -8.59
CA ALA A 106 -15.08 -12.09 -8.44
C ALA A 106 -13.67 -12.73 -8.58
N PRO A 107 -13.19 -13.53 -7.61
CA PRO A 107 -11.90 -14.24 -7.71
C PRO A 107 -11.87 -15.34 -8.77
N THR A 108 -13.05 -15.81 -9.18
CA THR A 108 -13.24 -16.86 -10.20
C THR A 108 -13.06 -16.37 -11.64
N VAL A 109 -13.04 -15.05 -11.87
CA VAL A 109 -12.82 -14.48 -13.20
C VAL A 109 -11.31 -14.38 -13.45
N PRO A 110 -10.79 -14.92 -14.58
CA PRO A 110 -9.38 -14.80 -14.93
C PRO A 110 -8.94 -13.34 -15.04
N LYS A 111 -7.80 -12.99 -14.44
CA LYS A 111 -7.29 -11.60 -14.43
C LYS A 111 -5.82 -11.53 -14.77
N ARG A 112 -5.43 -10.40 -15.33
CA ARG A 112 -4.04 -10.06 -15.62
C ARG A 112 -3.33 -9.70 -14.32
N LEU A 113 -2.18 -10.33 -14.07
CA LEU A 113 -1.23 -9.82 -13.08
C LEU A 113 -0.49 -8.64 -13.70
N VAL A 114 -0.35 -7.53 -12.97
CA VAL A 114 0.32 -6.32 -13.46
C VAL A 114 1.48 -5.95 -12.55
N GLY A 115 2.71 -6.21 -12.99
CA GLY A 115 3.90 -5.65 -12.35
C GLY A 115 4.03 -4.16 -12.69
N LYS A 116 4.59 -3.36 -11.78
CA LYS A 116 5.04 -1.99 -12.09
C LYS A 116 6.47 -1.77 -11.62
N TYR A 117 7.32 -1.26 -12.51
CA TYR A 117 8.74 -0.96 -12.23
C TYR A 117 9.20 0.25 -13.06
N TYR A 118 9.81 1.26 -12.43
CA TYR A 118 10.15 2.56 -13.04
C TYR A 118 9.05 3.13 -13.96
N ASP A 119 7.82 3.20 -13.47
CA ASP A 119 6.63 3.64 -14.22
C ASP A 119 6.22 2.80 -15.45
N HIS A 120 7.00 1.77 -15.77
CA HIS A 120 6.62 0.76 -16.75
C HIS A 120 5.69 -0.28 -16.14
N LYS A 121 4.74 -0.74 -16.95
CA LYS A 121 3.84 -1.85 -16.62
C LYS A 121 4.38 -3.13 -17.24
N PHE A 122 4.29 -4.21 -16.49
CA PHE A 122 4.65 -5.55 -16.94
C PHE A 122 3.46 -6.49 -16.76
N PHE A 123 3.30 -7.44 -17.66
CA PHE A 123 2.33 -8.53 -17.56
C PHE A 123 3.06 -9.87 -17.49
N LEU A 124 2.38 -10.85 -16.93
CA LEU A 124 2.92 -12.20 -16.82
C LEU A 124 2.59 -12.99 -18.08
N TYR A 125 3.62 -13.53 -18.72
CA TYR A 125 3.52 -14.39 -19.90
C TYR A 125 4.14 -15.75 -19.61
N SER A 126 3.72 -16.76 -20.37
CA SER A 126 4.46 -18.02 -20.49
C SER A 126 5.56 -17.86 -21.53
N ASN A 127 6.77 -18.32 -21.26
CA ASN A 127 7.87 -18.27 -22.23
C ASN A 127 7.69 -19.27 -23.40
N ASP A 128 7.05 -20.40 -23.13
CA ASP A 128 6.72 -21.48 -24.06
C ASP A 128 5.59 -22.33 -23.44
N MET A 129 4.91 -23.16 -24.23
CA MET A 129 3.98 -24.19 -23.75
C MET A 129 4.22 -25.56 -24.40
N THR A 130 5.31 -25.71 -25.16
CA THR A 130 5.68 -26.97 -25.82
C THR A 130 6.58 -27.87 -24.95
N ASN A 131 7.20 -27.31 -23.91
CA ASN A 131 8.14 -28.02 -23.02
C ASN A 131 7.50 -28.44 -21.69
N GLU A 132 8.14 -29.38 -20.97
CA GLU A 132 7.66 -29.89 -19.68
C GLU A 132 7.81 -28.88 -18.52
N LEU A 133 8.73 -27.93 -18.65
CA LEU A 133 8.97 -26.83 -17.71
C LEU A 133 8.76 -25.51 -18.45
N ASN A 134 7.60 -24.88 -18.22
CA ASN A 134 7.26 -23.59 -18.79
C ASN A 134 7.46 -22.53 -17.70
N TRP A 135 8.30 -21.54 -17.97
CA TRP A 135 8.63 -20.48 -17.03
C TRP A 135 7.65 -19.32 -17.22
N ALA A 136 7.34 -18.65 -16.10
CA ALA A 136 6.62 -17.40 -16.16
C ALA A 136 7.61 -16.25 -16.31
N ILE A 137 7.35 -15.32 -17.22
CA ILE A 137 8.18 -14.15 -17.48
C ILE A 137 7.35 -12.87 -17.35
N TRP A 138 8.01 -11.80 -16.93
CA TRP A 138 7.48 -10.44 -16.97
C TRP A 138 7.89 -9.78 -18.26
N ASP A 139 6.91 -9.24 -18.96
CA ASP A 139 7.17 -8.50 -20.18
C ASP A 139 6.20 -7.33 -20.37
N THR A 140 6.56 -6.42 -21.26
CA THR A 140 5.81 -5.21 -21.56
C THR A 140 4.51 -5.51 -22.31
N PRO A 141 3.51 -4.60 -22.28
CA PRO A 141 2.28 -4.76 -23.03
C PRO A 141 2.53 -5.05 -24.52
N ASN A 142 1.91 -6.10 -25.04
CA ASN A 142 1.96 -6.49 -26.47
C ASN A 142 3.32 -6.96 -26.98
N SER A 143 4.29 -7.26 -26.12
CA SER A 143 5.60 -7.81 -26.52
C SER A 143 5.50 -9.27 -26.97
N GLN A 144 4.59 -10.03 -26.36
CA GLN A 144 4.34 -11.44 -26.64
C GLN A 144 2.94 -11.64 -27.23
N PRO A 145 2.70 -12.72 -28.00
CA PRO A 145 1.36 -13.10 -28.43
C PRO A 145 0.37 -13.22 -27.27
N GLU A 146 -0.84 -12.71 -27.44
CA GLU A 146 -1.90 -12.72 -26.40
C GLU A 146 -2.22 -14.14 -25.91
N GLU A 147 -1.98 -15.18 -26.72
CA GLU A 147 -2.19 -16.57 -26.29
C GLU A 147 -1.25 -17.03 -25.16
N PHE A 148 -0.11 -16.37 -24.98
CA PHE A 148 0.84 -16.65 -23.89
C PHE A 148 0.57 -15.79 -22.65
N LEU A 149 -0.36 -14.85 -22.72
CA LEU A 149 -0.71 -14.02 -21.58
C LEU A 149 -1.35 -14.87 -20.46
N ILE A 150 -0.75 -14.82 -19.28
CA ILE A 150 -1.24 -15.58 -18.13
C ILE A 150 -2.38 -14.82 -17.46
N LEU A 151 -3.59 -15.34 -17.65
CA LEU A 151 -4.81 -14.86 -17.00
C LEU A 151 -5.14 -15.76 -15.80
N ILE A 152 -4.94 -15.23 -14.59
CA ILE A 152 -5.04 -16.01 -13.36
C ILE A 152 -6.44 -15.94 -12.76
N ARG A 153 -6.99 -17.11 -12.47
CA ARG A 153 -8.08 -17.35 -11.54
C ARG A 153 -7.49 -17.76 -10.19
N ALA A 154 -7.97 -17.15 -9.11
CA ALA A 154 -7.59 -17.55 -7.75
C ALA A 154 -8.65 -18.48 -7.16
N GLU A 155 -8.24 -19.68 -6.76
CA GLU A 155 -9.11 -20.65 -6.08
C GLU A 155 -8.66 -20.79 -4.63
N TYR A 156 -9.58 -20.50 -3.70
CA TYR A 156 -9.35 -20.67 -2.27
C TYR A 156 -9.14 -22.15 -1.94
N VAL A 157 -8.14 -22.46 -1.12
CA VAL A 157 -7.83 -23.83 -0.68
C VAL A 157 -8.04 -23.99 0.82
N LYS A 158 -7.38 -23.15 1.63
CA LYS A 158 -7.43 -23.22 3.09
C LYS A 158 -7.13 -21.87 3.73
N THR A 159 -7.36 -21.76 5.03
CA THR A 159 -6.87 -20.66 5.87
C THR A 159 -5.88 -21.24 6.86
N GLU A 160 -4.73 -20.59 7.01
CA GLU A 160 -3.63 -21.03 7.88
C GLU A 160 -3.07 -19.79 8.59
N ASP A 161 -2.99 -19.83 9.93
CA ASP A 161 -2.59 -18.70 10.77
C ASP A 161 -3.37 -17.40 10.47
N GLY A 162 -4.66 -17.53 10.18
CA GLY A 162 -5.53 -16.39 9.82
C GLY A 162 -5.33 -15.85 8.40
N VAL A 163 -4.42 -16.44 7.61
CA VAL A 163 -4.12 -16.02 6.24
C VAL A 163 -4.76 -17.00 5.25
N ASN A 164 -5.54 -16.46 4.30
CA ASN A 164 -6.13 -17.25 3.24
C ASN A 164 -5.06 -17.68 2.21
N LYS A 165 -5.10 -18.96 1.85
CA LYS A 165 -4.22 -19.61 0.88
C LYS A 165 -5.01 -19.95 -0.38
N TYR A 166 -4.42 -19.65 -1.53
CA TYR A 166 -5.00 -19.80 -2.84
C TYR A 166 -4.06 -20.58 -3.74
N LYS A 167 -4.61 -21.37 -4.67
CA LYS A 167 -3.87 -21.78 -5.87
C LYS A 167 -4.25 -20.86 -7.02
N TYR A 168 -3.28 -20.56 -7.88
CA TYR A 168 -3.45 -19.69 -9.04
C TYR A 168 -3.45 -20.52 -10.31
N ILE A 169 -4.53 -20.36 -11.09
CA ILE A 169 -4.88 -21.22 -12.22
C ILE A 169 -4.99 -20.35 -13.48
N TRP A 170 -4.30 -20.76 -14.52
CA TRP A 170 -4.43 -20.24 -15.87
C TRP A 170 -5.05 -21.31 -16.76
N ASN A 171 -6.12 -20.99 -17.47
CA ASN A 171 -6.69 -21.91 -18.46
C ASN A 171 -6.03 -21.66 -19.82
N TYR A 172 -5.24 -22.63 -20.27
CA TYR A 172 -4.58 -22.58 -21.58
C TYR A 172 -5.15 -23.68 -22.47
N LYS A 173 -5.81 -23.27 -23.57
CA LYS A 173 -6.40 -24.19 -24.57
C LYS A 173 -7.31 -25.27 -23.94
N GLY A 174 -8.10 -24.88 -22.94
CA GLY A 174 -9.04 -25.77 -22.25
C GLY A 174 -8.44 -26.62 -21.12
N LYS A 175 -7.13 -26.47 -20.85
CA LYS A 175 -6.43 -27.17 -19.79
C LYS A 175 -6.07 -26.22 -18.66
N ASP A 176 -6.30 -26.64 -17.42
CA ASP A 176 -5.89 -25.88 -16.24
C ASP A 176 -4.39 -26.08 -16.00
N ILE A 177 -3.67 -24.96 -15.96
CA ILE A 177 -2.24 -24.83 -15.69
C ILE A 177 -2.09 -24.02 -14.40
N TYR A 178 -1.24 -24.48 -13.50
CA TYR A 178 -1.07 -23.89 -12.18
C TYR A 178 0.26 -23.16 -12.07
N LEU A 179 0.27 -22.03 -11.37
CA LEU A 179 1.50 -21.38 -10.94
C LEU A 179 2.15 -22.18 -9.82
N CYS A 180 3.46 -22.36 -9.95
CA CYS A 180 4.28 -23.11 -9.01
C CYS A 180 5.55 -22.34 -8.67
N SER A 181 6.02 -22.54 -7.45
CA SER A 181 7.25 -22.00 -6.89
C SER A 181 7.78 -23.08 -5.94
N ASP A 182 8.68 -23.92 -6.45
CA ASP A 182 9.30 -24.96 -5.64
C ASP A 182 10.60 -24.44 -5.02
N LEU A 183 10.97 -25.00 -3.88
CA LEU A 183 12.33 -24.84 -3.38
C LEU A 183 13.27 -25.61 -4.31
N VAL A 184 14.24 -24.91 -4.88
CA VAL A 184 15.43 -25.59 -5.41
C VAL A 184 16.20 -26.07 -4.17
N GLU A 185 16.55 -27.36 -4.11
CA GLU A 185 17.32 -27.90 -2.99
C GLU A 185 18.56 -27.01 -2.76
N ASN A 186 18.63 -26.38 -1.57
CA ASN A 186 19.65 -25.43 -1.10
C ASN A 186 19.39 -23.92 -1.33
N GLU A 187 18.30 -23.50 -1.97
CA GLU A 187 17.95 -22.09 -2.16
C GLU A 187 16.68 -21.72 -1.38
N ARG A 188 16.85 -21.35 -0.10
CA ARG A 188 15.74 -20.85 0.73
C ARG A 188 15.39 -19.38 0.43
N GLU A 189 16.26 -18.69 -0.28
CA GLU A 189 16.17 -17.24 -0.45
C GLU A 189 15.37 -16.86 -1.69
N TRP A 190 15.31 -17.71 -2.71
CA TRP A 190 14.55 -17.41 -3.92
C TRP A 190 14.10 -18.68 -4.66
N SER A 191 13.18 -18.55 -5.61
CA SER A 191 12.86 -19.59 -6.60
C SER A 191 12.19 -19.00 -7.83
N TRP A 192 12.47 -19.56 -9.00
CA TRP A 192 11.72 -19.24 -10.21
C TRP A 192 10.23 -19.58 -10.11
N LEU A 193 9.41 -18.75 -10.73
CA LEU A 193 8.00 -19.02 -10.96
C LEU A 193 7.85 -19.80 -12.25
N TYR A 194 7.17 -20.94 -12.17
CA TYR A 194 6.95 -21.81 -13.32
C TYR A 194 5.50 -22.30 -13.37
N LEU A 195 5.16 -22.95 -14.46
CA LEU A 195 3.83 -23.42 -14.78
C LEU A 195 3.80 -24.96 -14.85
N SER A 196 2.78 -25.56 -14.24
CA SER A 196 2.61 -27.02 -14.23
C SER A 196 1.15 -27.40 -14.40
N ASP A 197 0.88 -28.50 -15.10
CA ASP A 197 -0.44 -29.13 -15.17
C ASP A 197 -0.64 -30.24 -14.13
N LYS A 198 0.41 -30.60 -13.39
CA LYS A 198 0.44 -31.73 -12.44
C LYS A 198 0.53 -31.28 -10.98
N LYS A 199 1.15 -30.13 -10.74
CA LYS A 199 1.43 -29.60 -9.39
C LYS A 199 0.89 -28.18 -9.28
N TYR A 200 0.72 -27.70 -8.05
CA TYR A 200 0.43 -26.31 -7.73
C TYR A 200 1.13 -25.92 -6.43
N SER A 201 1.48 -24.65 -6.29
CA SER A 201 1.90 -24.07 -5.00
C SER A 201 0.76 -23.26 -4.37
N LEU A 202 0.83 -23.05 -3.07
CA LEU A 202 -0.11 -22.17 -2.36
C LEU A 202 0.47 -20.76 -2.20
N PHE A 203 -0.38 -19.79 -2.45
CA PHE A 203 -0.04 -18.37 -2.35
C PHE A 203 -0.99 -17.65 -1.41
N SER A 204 -0.52 -16.55 -0.83
CA SER A 204 -1.28 -15.64 0.01
C SER A 204 -1.17 -14.21 -0.53
N GLN A 205 -2.20 -13.41 -0.26
CA GLN A 205 -2.26 -12.02 -0.68
C GLN A 205 -2.17 -11.13 0.55
N HIS A 206 -1.20 -10.23 0.57
CA HIS A 206 -0.93 -9.32 1.69
C HIS A 206 -1.12 -7.90 1.23
N ILE A 207 -1.84 -7.08 1.99
CA ILE A 207 -2.03 -5.67 1.64
C ILE A 207 -0.68 -4.97 1.73
N HIS A 208 -0.29 -4.28 0.67
CA HIS A 208 0.92 -3.47 0.64
C HIS A 208 0.57 -1.99 0.83
N TYR A 209 -0.33 -1.46 0.01
CA TYR A 209 -0.90 -0.13 0.22
C TYR A 209 -2.31 -0.01 -0.36
N ILE A 210 -3.02 1.01 0.09
CA ILE A 210 -4.37 1.38 -0.36
C ILE A 210 -4.35 2.73 -1.05
N GLN A 211 -5.28 2.93 -1.98
CA GLN A 211 -5.52 4.23 -2.61
C GLN A 211 -6.47 5.09 -1.76
N SER A 212 -6.38 6.42 -1.88
CA SER A 212 -7.19 7.37 -1.12
C SER A 212 -8.69 7.22 -1.35
N GLU A 213 -9.12 6.78 -2.54
CA GLU A 213 -10.51 6.50 -2.86
C GLU A 213 -11.10 5.42 -1.93
N LEU A 214 -10.29 4.42 -1.57
CA LEU A 214 -10.72 3.37 -0.65
C LEU A 214 -10.99 3.94 0.74
N ILE A 215 -10.15 4.84 1.24
CA ILE A 215 -10.31 5.46 2.55
C ILE A 215 -11.65 6.18 2.62
N LYS A 216 -12.01 6.95 1.59
CA LYS A 216 -13.32 7.61 1.51
C LYS A 216 -14.48 6.60 1.54
N MET A 217 -14.38 5.52 0.78
CA MET A 217 -15.40 4.46 0.79
C MET A 217 -15.54 3.77 2.14
N LEU A 218 -14.42 3.50 2.81
CA LEU A 218 -14.38 2.90 4.15
C LEU A 218 -14.99 3.81 5.21
N CYS A 219 -14.66 5.11 5.20
CA CYS A 219 -15.29 6.10 6.08
C CYS A 219 -16.80 6.20 5.83
N GLN A 220 -17.23 6.26 4.56
CA GLN A 220 -18.65 6.31 4.20
C GLN A 220 -19.40 5.05 4.65
N LYS A 221 -18.77 3.87 4.55
CA LYS A 221 -19.33 2.60 5.04
C LYS A 221 -19.44 2.57 6.56
N THR A 222 -18.41 3.06 7.26
CA THR A 222 -18.35 3.07 8.73
C THR A 222 -19.39 4.04 9.32
N TRP A 223 -19.61 5.18 8.66
CA TRP A 223 -20.59 6.17 9.09
C TRP A 223 -21.56 6.53 7.94
N PRO A 224 -22.54 5.66 7.65
CA PRO A 224 -23.40 5.79 6.46
C PRO A 224 -24.26 7.05 6.46
N ASN A 225 -24.58 7.59 7.65
CA ASN A 225 -25.42 8.78 7.81
C ASN A 225 -24.63 10.10 7.69
N ILE A 226 -23.34 10.05 7.35
CA ILE A 226 -22.47 11.22 7.19
C ILE A 226 -22.09 11.37 5.73
N THR A 227 -22.31 12.56 5.17
CA THR A 227 -21.80 12.91 3.84
C THR A 227 -20.40 13.50 3.95
N PHE A 228 -19.39 12.74 3.54
CA PHE A 228 -18.01 13.19 3.49
C PHE A 228 -17.73 14.06 2.26
N LYS A 229 -18.00 15.37 2.40
CA LYS A 229 -17.55 16.40 1.44
C LYS A 229 -16.05 16.66 1.59
N TYR A 230 -15.42 17.24 0.58
CA TYR A 230 -13.98 17.53 0.56
C TYR A 230 -13.52 18.26 1.84
N HIS A 231 -14.26 19.27 2.32
CA HIS A 231 -13.89 20.01 3.55
C HIS A 231 -14.01 19.23 4.86
N LYS A 232 -14.69 18.08 4.86
CA LYS A 232 -14.85 17.20 6.04
C LYS A 232 -13.92 16.00 6.01
N LEU A 233 -13.39 15.64 4.84
CA LEU A 233 -12.46 14.53 4.66
C LEU A 233 -11.30 14.99 3.78
N ARG A 234 -10.17 15.28 4.42
CA ARG A 234 -8.90 15.63 3.80
C ARG A 234 -8.03 14.40 3.77
N ILE A 235 -7.67 13.95 2.58
CA ILE A 235 -6.70 12.88 2.37
C ILE A 235 -5.54 13.52 1.61
N MET A 236 -4.37 13.57 2.23
CA MET A 236 -3.25 14.39 1.77
C MET A 236 -2.40 13.72 0.69
N ASP A 237 -2.36 12.39 0.68
CA ASP A 237 -1.60 11.57 -0.26
C ASP A 237 -2.53 10.69 -1.11
N ARG A 238 -1.98 10.15 -2.20
CA ARG A 238 -2.72 9.24 -3.10
C ARG A 238 -2.72 7.79 -2.61
N LYS A 239 -1.73 7.42 -1.79
CA LYS A 239 -1.45 6.04 -1.39
C LYS A 239 -0.98 5.98 0.07
N TYR A 240 -1.38 4.94 0.78
CA TYR A 240 -1.05 4.75 2.19
C TYR A 240 -0.82 3.30 2.55
N CYS A 241 0.11 3.04 3.47
CA CYS A 241 0.30 1.73 4.10
C CYS A 241 -0.77 1.53 5.19
N VAL A 242 -1.43 0.37 5.23
CA VAL A 242 -2.34 0.02 6.35
C VAL A 242 -1.52 -0.44 7.55
N ILE A 243 -2.08 -0.33 8.76
CA ILE A 243 -1.39 -0.75 9.98
C ILE A 243 -2.24 -1.69 10.83
N SER A 244 -1.62 -2.73 11.38
CA SER A 244 -2.31 -3.60 12.35
C SER A 244 -2.58 -2.88 13.67
N ASP A 245 -3.51 -3.39 14.48
CA ASP A 245 -3.74 -2.90 15.85
C ASP A 245 -2.46 -2.98 16.70
N ARG A 246 -1.61 -3.98 16.45
CA ARG A 246 -0.30 -4.11 17.09
C ARG A 246 0.65 -2.97 16.71
N THR A 247 0.67 -2.59 15.43
CA THR A 247 1.48 -1.47 14.93
C THR A 247 0.98 -0.13 15.51
N ALA A 248 -0.33 0.09 15.54
CA ALA A 248 -0.92 1.27 16.19
C ALA A 248 -0.52 1.35 17.68
N GLN A 249 -0.64 0.25 18.43
CA GLN A 249 -0.18 0.18 19.82
C GLN A 249 1.33 0.41 19.98
N TYR A 250 2.13 -0.05 19.03
CA TYR A 250 3.57 0.17 19.04
C TYR A 250 3.88 1.67 18.87
N ILE A 251 3.28 2.34 17.88
CA ILE A 251 3.41 3.79 17.67
C ILE A 251 3.00 4.55 18.93
N TYR A 252 1.89 4.15 19.57
CA TYR A 252 1.45 4.77 20.83
C TYR A 252 2.50 4.66 21.92
N LYS A 253 3.11 3.49 22.09
CA LYS A 253 4.18 3.30 23.07
C LYS A 253 5.40 4.16 22.76
N GLN A 254 5.79 4.26 21.49
CA GLN A 254 6.93 5.10 21.07
C GLN A 254 6.66 6.60 21.20
N SER A 255 5.39 7.02 21.13
CA SER A 255 5.02 8.44 21.29
C SER A 255 5.16 8.95 22.73
N GLU A 256 5.29 8.04 23.71
CA GLU A 256 5.35 8.34 25.14
C GLU A 256 4.14 9.11 25.70
N LEU A 257 3.04 9.22 24.94
CA LEU A 257 1.84 9.99 25.32
C LEU A 257 1.22 9.56 26.64
N LYS A 258 1.39 8.29 27.06
CA LYS A 258 0.98 7.79 28.38
C LYS A 258 1.58 8.57 29.57
N ASN A 259 2.69 9.28 29.35
CA ASN A 259 3.40 10.04 30.38
C ASN A 259 2.87 11.48 30.50
N PHE A 260 2.02 11.92 29.59
CA PHE A 260 1.43 13.25 29.59
C PHE A 260 0.06 13.22 30.29
N LYS A 261 -0.29 14.35 30.91
CA LYS A 261 -1.61 14.55 31.51
C LYS A 261 -2.37 15.57 30.70
N TYR A 262 -3.65 15.31 30.53
CA TYR A 262 -4.58 16.28 29.98
C TYR A 262 -4.48 17.62 30.73
N ARG A 263 -4.36 18.70 29.96
CA ARG A 263 -4.49 20.08 30.43
C ARG A 263 -5.31 20.84 29.40
N GLN A 264 -6.46 21.34 29.83
CA GLN A 264 -7.34 22.13 28.98
C GLN A 264 -6.54 23.20 28.20
N GLU A 265 -6.76 23.28 26.88
CA GLU A 265 -6.16 24.19 25.90
C GLU A 265 -4.64 24.09 25.67
N SER A 266 -3.86 23.71 26.68
CA SER A 266 -2.40 23.69 26.61
C SER A 266 -1.80 22.31 26.32
N PHE A 267 -2.60 21.26 26.51
CA PHE A 267 -2.29 19.87 26.19
C PHE A 267 -3.57 19.03 26.24
N ASP A 268 -4.49 19.25 25.31
CA ASP A 268 -5.79 18.58 25.30
C ASP A 268 -5.93 17.59 24.12
N CYS A 269 -7.16 17.13 23.87
CA CYS A 269 -7.44 16.04 22.94
C CYS A 269 -6.79 16.23 21.55
N ASP A 270 -6.66 17.46 21.06
CA ASP A 270 -6.08 17.73 19.74
C ASP A 270 -4.55 17.61 19.75
N ASP A 271 -3.87 18.12 20.78
CA ASP A 271 -2.42 18.01 20.99
C ASP A 271 -1.98 16.55 21.04
N PHE A 272 -2.71 15.71 21.78
CA PHE A 272 -2.46 14.27 21.81
C PHE A 272 -2.56 13.66 20.40
N CYS A 273 -3.56 14.07 19.61
CA CYS A 273 -3.74 13.58 18.24
C CYS A 273 -2.62 14.01 17.30
N TYR A 274 -2.19 15.27 17.39
CA TYR A 274 -1.09 15.81 16.58
C TYR A 274 0.22 15.08 16.85
N ILE A 275 0.56 14.87 18.12
CA ILE A 275 1.78 14.17 18.52
C ILE A 275 1.76 12.71 18.05
N TYR A 276 0.63 12.02 18.22
CA TYR A 276 0.51 10.63 17.76
C TYR A 276 0.65 10.51 16.24
N LYS A 277 0.00 11.41 15.47
CA LYS A 277 0.13 11.47 14.00
C LYS A 277 1.58 11.76 13.58
N ALA A 278 2.26 12.69 14.26
CA ALA A 278 3.66 12.99 14.00
C ALA A 278 4.57 11.77 14.28
N GLN A 279 4.33 11.06 15.39
CA GLN A 279 5.07 9.84 15.71
C GLN A 279 4.83 8.75 14.64
N ALA A 280 3.59 8.57 14.18
CA ALA A 280 3.29 7.61 13.12
C ALA A 280 4.07 7.90 11.83
N SER A 281 4.16 9.17 11.42
CA SER A 281 4.97 9.58 10.27
C SER A 281 6.46 9.31 10.48
N LYS A 282 6.97 9.55 11.69
CA LYS A 282 8.36 9.24 12.06
C LYS A 282 8.65 7.73 11.99
N GLU A 283 7.75 6.89 12.49
CA GLU A 283 7.90 5.43 12.43
C GLU A 283 7.86 4.90 10.99
N ALA A 284 6.99 5.45 10.13
CA ALA A 284 6.96 5.09 8.72
C ALA A 284 8.31 5.42 8.03
N TYR A 285 8.88 6.59 8.32
CA TYR A 285 10.20 6.98 7.81
C TYR A 285 11.31 6.05 8.30
N ILE A 286 11.36 5.75 9.61
CA ILE A 286 12.38 4.86 10.20
C ILE A 286 12.25 3.44 9.63
N SER A 287 11.03 2.98 9.38
CA SER A 287 10.75 1.66 8.80
C SER A 287 10.98 1.60 7.29
N ASN A 288 11.48 2.69 6.68
CA ASN A 288 11.70 2.81 5.24
C ASN A 288 10.44 2.49 4.41
N GLU A 289 9.27 2.89 4.91
CA GLU A 289 8.00 2.70 4.22
C GLU A 289 7.96 3.59 2.98
N ARG A 290 7.49 3.01 1.87
CA ARG A 290 7.34 3.76 0.60
C ARG A 290 6.25 4.83 0.69
N PHE A 291 5.23 4.62 1.51
CA PHE A 291 4.11 5.53 1.71
C PHE A 291 3.84 5.73 3.21
N GLY A 292 3.24 6.87 3.58
CA GLY A 292 2.80 7.10 4.95
C GLY A 292 1.72 6.11 5.38
N TYR A 293 1.59 5.90 6.70
CA TYR A 293 0.50 5.08 7.23
C TYR A 293 -0.87 5.75 6.99
N ALA A 294 -1.89 4.93 6.71
CA ALA A 294 -3.30 5.30 6.62
C ALA A 294 -3.84 5.65 8.01
N LEU A 295 -3.23 6.63 8.65
CA LEU A 295 -3.43 7.06 10.03
C LEU A 295 -3.52 8.58 10.04
N GLY A 296 -4.53 9.09 10.71
CA GLY A 296 -4.90 10.50 10.70
C GLY A 296 -5.47 10.98 12.02
N ILE A 297 -6.14 12.11 11.96
CA ILE A 297 -6.89 12.74 13.04
C ILE A 297 -8.35 12.78 12.63
N ILE A 298 -9.24 12.46 13.57
CA ILE A 298 -10.67 12.62 13.41
C ILE A 298 -11.20 13.48 14.56
N VAL A 299 -12.05 14.44 14.21
CA VAL A 299 -12.77 15.29 15.14
C VAL A 299 -14.26 15.01 14.98
N GLY A 300 -14.98 14.96 16.08
CA GLY A 300 -16.40 14.70 16.09
C GLY A 300 -17.10 15.34 17.27
N THR A 301 -18.43 15.30 17.25
CA THR A 301 -19.27 15.79 18.35
C THR A 301 -20.22 14.71 18.83
N ASN A 302 -20.40 14.60 20.14
CA ASN A 302 -21.40 13.67 20.71
C ASN A 302 -22.80 14.31 20.72
N LYS A 303 -23.77 13.63 21.34
CA LYS A 303 -25.17 14.11 21.46
C LYS A 303 -25.34 15.33 22.35
N GLU A 304 -24.36 15.64 23.18
CA GLU A 304 -24.32 16.80 24.08
C GLU A 304 -23.52 17.97 23.48
N ASP A 305 -23.22 17.91 22.17
CA ASP A 305 -22.39 18.87 21.44
C ASP A 305 -20.97 19.05 22.01
N GLN A 306 -20.48 18.07 22.78
CA GLN A 306 -19.08 18.05 23.22
C GLN A 306 -18.21 17.55 22.08
N GLY A 307 -17.19 18.35 21.75
CA GLY A 307 -16.17 18.00 20.77
C GLY A 307 -15.14 17.07 21.37
N HIS A 308 -14.67 16.11 20.56
CA HIS A 308 -13.54 15.27 20.90
C HIS A 308 -12.73 14.94 19.65
N SER A 309 -11.42 14.76 19.83
CA SER A 309 -10.52 14.30 18.79
C SER A 309 -9.79 13.04 19.21
N VAL A 310 -9.71 12.10 18.26
CA VAL A 310 -8.93 10.87 18.37
C VAL A 310 -8.18 10.62 17.07
N ASN A 311 -7.28 9.65 17.06
CA ASN A 311 -6.62 9.25 15.82
C ASN A 311 -7.41 8.15 15.12
N ILE A 312 -7.59 8.29 13.81
CA ILE A 312 -8.21 7.31 12.93
C ILE A 312 -7.12 6.53 12.21
N TYR A 313 -7.32 5.24 11.95
CA TYR A 313 -6.50 4.49 11.01
C TYR A 313 -7.29 3.41 10.27
N ILE A 314 -6.74 2.95 9.13
CA ILE A 314 -7.25 1.79 8.39
C ILE A 314 -6.36 0.59 8.70
N ASN A 315 -6.96 -0.50 9.18
CA ASN A 315 -6.21 -1.71 9.48
C ASN A 315 -6.04 -2.65 8.27
N ASP A 316 -5.26 -3.70 8.47
CA ASP A 316 -5.00 -4.77 7.51
C ASP A 316 -6.25 -5.59 7.12
N GLU A 317 -7.32 -5.51 7.92
CA GLU A 317 -8.65 -6.02 7.57
C GLU A 317 -9.51 -5.02 6.78
N LEU A 318 -8.95 -3.88 6.37
CA LEU A 318 -9.65 -2.76 5.72
C LEU A 318 -10.83 -2.23 6.53
N LYS A 319 -10.70 -2.18 7.85
CA LYS A 319 -11.66 -1.57 8.76
C LYS A 319 -11.16 -0.21 9.24
N VAL A 320 -12.09 0.72 9.41
CA VAL A 320 -11.82 1.97 10.12
C VAL A 320 -11.74 1.68 11.61
N LYS A 321 -10.61 2.01 12.20
CA LYS A 321 -10.32 1.90 13.63
C LYS A 321 -9.95 3.26 14.17
N LEU A 322 -10.19 3.46 15.46
CA LEU A 322 -9.74 4.64 16.18
C LEU A 322 -8.86 4.22 17.34
N ILE A 323 -7.89 5.06 17.68
CA ILE A 323 -7.10 4.96 18.90
C ILE A 323 -7.25 6.24 19.69
N GLU A 324 -7.59 6.10 20.97
CA GLU A 324 -7.63 7.20 21.94
C GLU A 324 -6.19 7.52 22.36
N PRO A 325 -5.57 8.60 21.85
CA PRO A 325 -4.15 8.86 22.09
C PRO A 325 -3.83 9.23 23.53
N GLN A 326 -4.81 9.52 24.38
CA GLN A 326 -4.58 9.72 25.82
C GLN A 326 -4.35 8.39 26.57
N THR A 327 -5.00 7.31 26.12
CA THR A 327 -5.02 6.02 26.85
C THR A 327 -4.44 4.85 26.06
N GLY A 328 -4.25 5.02 24.76
CA GLY A 328 -3.93 3.97 23.82
C GLY A 328 -5.09 3.02 23.52
N LYS A 329 -6.30 3.25 24.03
CA LYS A 329 -7.43 2.34 23.79
C LYS A 329 -7.81 2.35 22.30
N ILE A 330 -7.93 1.17 21.69
CA ILE A 330 -8.45 1.00 20.34
C ILE A 330 -9.94 0.71 20.38
N ILE A 331 -10.70 1.34 19.47
CA ILE A 331 -12.14 1.13 19.26
C ILE A 331 -12.42 0.95 17.77
N ASN A 332 -13.50 0.24 17.42
CA ASN A 332 -13.95 0.23 16.03
C ASN A 332 -14.56 1.59 15.69
N GLY A 333 -14.41 2.06 14.45
CA GLY A 333 -14.96 3.35 14.04
C GLY A 333 -16.49 3.42 14.16
N GLU A 334 -17.18 2.30 13.90
CA GLU A 334 -18.64 2.18 14.04
C GLU A 334 -19.14 2.28 15.49
N ASP A 335 -18.26 1.99 16.45
CA ASP A 335 -18.56 2.05 17.89
C ASP A 335 -18.23 3.41 18.52
N TRP A 336 -17.77 4.39 17.72
CA TRP A 336 -17.46 5.72 18.23
C TRP A 336 -18.73 6.50 18.55
N ASP A 337 -18.79 7.02 19.77
CA ASP A 337 -19.94 7.75 20.33
C ASP A 337 -20.06 9.19 19.82
N HIS A 338 -19.07 9.66 19.05
CA HIS A 338 -19.08 10.96 18.40
C HIS A 338 -19.40 10.82 16.92
N ARG A 339 -20.14 11.79 16.38
CA ARG A 339 -20.38 11.96 14.96
C ARG A 339 -19.18 12.67 14.32
N PRO A 340 -18.45 12.06 13.38
CA PRO A 340 -17.39 12.73 12.63
C PRO A 340 -17.83 14.06 12.01
N THR A 341 -17.08 15.12 12.27
CA THR A 341 -17.24 16.44 11.67
C THR A 341 -16.08 16.79 10.75
N PHE A 342 -14.88 16.28 11.05
CA PHE A 342 -13.66 16.48 10.26
C PHE A 342 -12.72 15.28 10.36
N ILE A 343 -12.11 14.88 9.25
CA ILE A 343 -11.07 13.85 9.16
C ILE A 343 -9.91 14.39 8.32
N LEU A 344 -8.70 14.20 8.81
CA LEU A 344 -7.44 14.45 8.09
C LEU A 344 -6.57 13.20 8.14
N ILE A 345 -6.21 12.64 6.99
CA ILE A 345 -5.31 11.47 6.87
C ILE A 345 -4.08 11.83 6.06
#